data_AF-A0A934VN34-F1
#
_entry.id   AF-A0A934VN34-F1
#
_cell.length_a   1.000
_cell.length_b   1.000
_cell.length_c   1.000
_cell.angle_alpha   90.00
_cell.angle_beta   90.00
_cell.angle_gamma   90.00
#
_symmetry.space_group_name_H-M   'P 1'
#
loop_
_entity.id
_entity.type
_entity.pdbx_description
1 polymer ?
#
loop_
_entity_poly.entity_id
_entity_poly.type
_entity_poly.pdbx_seq_one_letter_code
_entity_poly.pdbx_strand_id
1 'polypeptide(L)'
;MNRLTISLDDELYAAARSHAYSRHLSLSKAINELLRAAISGDSQLKNNNLEENLTYFDPDLGFAVSRSPQPLKGEEIERALAEEDAPATLPTT
;
A
#
# COMPACT_ATOMS: atom_id res chain seq x y z
N MET A 1 16.58 20.65 -22.84
CA MET A 1 15.98 20.14 -21.59
C MET A 1 14.54 19.80 -21.94
N ASN A 2 14.23 18.51 -22.14
CA ASN A 2 12.95 18.12 -22.73
C ASN A 2 11.95 17.85 -21.61
N ARG A 3 10.91 18.68 -21.52
CA ARG A 3 9.81 18.53 -20.56
C ARG A 3 8.63 17.91 -21.29
N LEU A 4 8.23 16.71 -20.88
CA LEU A 4 7.02 16.06 -21.38
C LEU A 4 5.89 16.32 -20.37
N THR A 5 4.75 16.78 -20.89
CA THR A 5 3.52 16.89 -20.10
C THR A 5 2.63 15.73 -20.50
N ILE A 6 2.15 14.99 -19.51
CA ILE A 6 1.26 13.84 -19.68
C ILE A 6 0.06 14.02 -18.77
N SER A 7 -1.13 13.77 -19.32
CA SER A 7 -2.35 13.64 -18.54
C SER A 7 -2.49 12.19 -18.11
N LEU A 8 -2.72 11.97 -16.81
CA LEU A 8 -2.99 10.66 -16.24
C LEU A 8 -4.41 10.69 -15.70
N ASP A 9 -5.15 9.62 -15.95
CA ASP A 9 -6.42 9.38 -15.27
C ASP A 9 -6.19 9.19 -13.77
N ASP A 10 -7.20 9.43 -12.95
CA ASP A 10 -7.07 9.41 -11.49
C ASP A 10 -6.53 8.07 -10.95
N GLU A 11 -6.95 6.95 -11.54
CA GLU A 11 -6.47 5.61 -11.19
C GLU A 11 -4.98 5.43 -11.51
N LEU A 12 -4.53 5.91 -12.68
CA LEU A 12 -3.13 5.85 -13.09
C LEU A 12 -2.25 6.77 -12.23
N TYR A 13 -2.77 7.93 -11.87
CA TYR A 13 -2.11 8.85 -10.94
C TYR A 13 -1.98 8.22 -9.54
N ALA A 14 -3.04 7.60 -9.03
CA ALA A 14 -3.01 6.91 -7.74
C ALA A 14 -1.99 5.76 -7.72
N ALA A 15 -1.96 4.94 -8.77
CA ALA A 15 -0.98 3.87 -8.92
C ALA A 15 0.47 4.39 -8.95
N ALA A 16 0.73 5.43 -9.74
CA ALA A 16 2.04 6.06 -9.82
C ALA A 16 2.48 6.67 -8.49
N ARG A 17 1.54 7.31 -7.76
CA ARG A 17 1.80 7.90 -6.44
C ARG A 17 2.09 6.85 -5.37
N SER A 18 1.33 5.75 -5.37
CA SER A 18 1.57 4.61 -4.47
C SER A 18 2.96 4.00 -4.72
N HIS A 19 3.31 3.78 -5.99
CA HIS A 19 4.64 3.27 -6.36
C HIS A 19 5.77 4.24 -5.99
N ALA A 20 5.55 5.55 -6.14
CA ALA A 20 6.52 6.56 -5.71
C ALA A 20 6.74 6.51 -4.19
N TYR A 21 5.67 6.36 -3.41
CA TYR A 21 5.75 6.28 -1.95
C TYR A 21 6.45 5.00 -1.49
N SER A 22 6.08 3.84 -2.04
CA SER A 22 6.65 2.55 -1.62
C SER A 22 8.15 2.42 -1.93
N ARG A 23 8.64 3.10 -2.97
CA ARG A 23 10.06 3.08 -3.35
C ARG A 23 10.84 4.33 -2.98
N HIS A 24 10.22 5.27 -2.25
CA HIS A 24 10.83 6.56 -1.92
C HIS A 24 11.38 7.30 -3.15
N LEU A 25 10.64 7.26 -4.26
CA LEU A 25 11.00 7.91 -5.52
C LEU A 25 10.18 9.18 -5.75
N SER A 26 10.67 10.07 -6.62
CA SER A 26 9.84 11.14 -7.14
C SER A 26 8.74 10.57 -8.05
N LEU A 27 7.60 11.26 -8.12
CA LEU A 27 6.47 10.84 -8.95
C LEU A 27 6.89 10.68 -10.43
N SER A 28 7.68 11.62 -10.96
CA SER A 28 8.17 11.55 -12.34
C SER A 28 9.04 10.33 -12.61
N LYS A 29 9.86 9.92 -11.63
CA LYS A 29 10.72 8.74 -11.75
C LYS A 29 9.91 7.45 -11.64
N ALA A 30 8.92 7.41 -10.74
CA ALA A 30 7.98 6.31 -10.63
C ALA A 30 7.17 6.10 -11.92
N ILE A 31 6.64 7.18 -12.53
CA ILE A 31 5.93 7.10 -13.81
C ILE A 31 6.85 6.54 -14.91
N ASN A 32 8.09 7.02 -14.98
CA ASN A 32 9.05 6.55 -15.98
C ASN A 32 9.39 5.06 -15.78
N GLU A 33 9.58 4.61 -14.53
CA GLU A 33 9.80 3.19 -14.23
C GLU A 33 8.59 2.32 -14.62
N LEU A 34 7.37 2.76 -14.32
CA LEU A 34 6.15 2.03 -14.69
C LEU A 34 5.96 1.93 -16.20
N LEU A 35 6.15 3.03 -16.93
CA LEU A 35 6.08 3.04 -18.39
C LEU A 35 7.16 2.15 -19.00
N ARG A 36 8.38 2.21 -18.47
CA ARG A 36 9.49 1.39 -18.93
C ARG A 36 9.24 -0.09 -18.67
N ALA A 37 8.70 -0.45 -17.50
CA ALA A 37 8.31 -1.82 -17.18
C ALA A 37 7.23 -2.35 -18.13
N ALA A 38 6.24 -1.51 -18.48
CA ALA A 38 5.19 -1.85 -19.43
C ALA A 38 5.74 -2.09 -20.85
N ILE A 39 6.69 -1.26 -21.31
CA ILE A 39 7.30 -1.37 -22.64
C ILE A 39 8.27 -2.56 -22.73
N SER A 40 9.07 -2.77 -21.69
CA SER A 40 10.09 -3.82 -21.67
C SER A 40 9.50 -5.23 -21.55
N GLY A 41 8.20 -5.37 -21.25
CA GLY A 41 7.59 -6.68 -20.97
C GLY A 41 8.17 -7.37 -19.73
N ASP A 42 9.10 -6.70 -19.04
CA ASP A 42 9.63 -7.06 -17.74
C ASP A 42 8.53 -6.83 -16.73
N SER A 43 7.66 -7.83 -16.67
CA SER A 43 6.78 -8.10 -15.54
C SER A 43 7.61 -8.50 -14.30
N GLN A 44 8.75 -7.85 -14.05
CA GLN A 44 9.55 -7.87 -12.81
C GLN A 44 8.89 -7.03 -11.69
N LEU A 45 7.71 -6.47 -11.96
CA LEU A 45 6.69 -6.17 -10.94
C LEU A 45 5.91 -7.42 -10.50
N LYS A 46 6.20 -8.61 -11.05
CA LYS A 46 5.85 -9.87 -10.37
C LYS A 46 6.83 -10.07 -9.23
N ASN A 47 6.31 -9.93 -8.01
CA ASN A 47 6.81 -10.64 -6.83
C ASN A 47 8.17 -10.20 -6.29
N ASN A 48 8.32 -8.93 -5.92
CA ASN A 48 9.36 -8.55 -4.95
C ASN A 48 8.75 -8.08 -3.61
N ASN A 49 7.67 -8.74 -3.15
CA ASN A 49 7.20 -8.85 -1.74
C ASN A 49 5.73 -9.34 -1.66
N LEU A 50 5.38 -10.46 -2.31
CA LEU A 50 4.00 -10.99 -2.27
C LEU A 50 3.70 -11.87 -1.03
N GLU A 51 4.61 -11.99 -0.06
CA GLU A 51 4.38 -12.92 1.07
C GLU A 51 4.45 -12.33 2.49
N GLU A 52 4.77 -11.05 2.74
CA GLU A 52 4.91 -10.61 4.15
C GLU A 52 4.05 -9.46 4.66
N ASN A 53 3.34 -8.69 3.83
CA ASN A 53 2.25 -7.81 4.30
C ASN A 53 1.59 -7.15 3.08
N LEU A 54 0.38 -7.58 2.72
CA LEU A 54 -0.40 -6.93 1.66
C LEU A 54 -0.99 -5.63 2.21
N THR A 55 -0.18 -4.58 2.30
CA THR A 55 -0.68 -3.23 2.55
C THR A 55 -1.28 -2.68 1.25
N TYR A 56 -2.60 -2.61 1.18
CA TYR A 56 -3.37 -2.03 0.07
C TYR A 56 -3.98 -0.70 0.50
N PHE A 57 -3.99 0.30 -0.38
CA PHE A 57 -4.61 1.59 -0.09
C PHE A 57 -6.10 1.54 -0.41
N ASP A 58 -6.93 1.63 0.61
CA ASP A 58 -8.39 1.63 0.45
C ASP A 58 -8.86 3.06 0.09
N PRO A 59 -9.42 3.28 -1.12
CA PRO A 59 -9.81 4.61 -1.58
C PRO A 59 -10.95 5.22 -0.76
N ASP A 60 -11.77 4.42 -0.07
CA ASP A 60 -12.87 4.91 0.76
C ASP A 60 -12.37 5.35 2.14
N LEU A 61 -11.35 4.67 2.66
CA LEU A 61 -10.77 4.95 3.97
C LEU A 61 -9.66 6.01 3.94
N GLY A 62 -8.99 6.18 2.79
CA GLY A 62 -7.95 7.19 2.62
C GLY A 62 -6.65 6.90 3.37
N PHE A 63 -6.48 5.68 3.91
CA PHE A 63 -5.24 5.21 4.54
C PHE A 63 -4.88 3.80 4.08
N ALA A 64 -3.62 3.43 4.28
CA ALA A 64 -3.09 2.13 3.86
C ALA A 64 -3.55 1.03 4.84
N VAL A 65 -4.21 0.00 4.32
CA VAL A 65 -4.78 -1.13 5.08
C VAL A 65 -3.95 -2.38 4.82
N SER A 66 -3.44 -3.01 5.87
CA SER A 66 -2.72 -4.29 5.78
C SER A 66 -3.71 -5.46 5.83
N ARG A 67 -3.72 -6.31 4.81
CA ARG A 67 -4.39 -7.61 4.86
C ARG A 67 -3.40 -8.67 5.29
N SER A 68 -3.65 -9.30 6.44
CA SER A 68 -2.94 -10.51 6.83
C SER A 68 -3.35 -11.66 5.90
N PRO A 69 -2.41 -12.45 5.37
CA PRO A 69 -2.72 -13.60 4.52
C PRO A 69 -3.34 -14.78 5.30
N GLN A 70 -3.30 -14.75 6.64
CA GLN A 70 -3.96 -15.74 7.48
C GLN A 70 -5.39 -15.30 7.81
N PRO A 71 -6.40 -16.18 7.58
CA PRO A 71 -7.72 -15.96 8.15
C PRO A 71 -7.58 -15.93 9.68
N LEU A 72 -8.09 -14.87 10.30
CA LEU A 72 -8.13 -14.74 11.77
C LEU A 72 -8.81 -15.98 12.36
N LYS A 73 -8.16 -16.64 13.30
CA LYS A 73 -8.79 -17.74 14.05
C LYS A 73 -9.88 -17.15 14.95
N GLY A 74 -10.97 -17.88 15.15
CA GLY A 74 -12.08 -17.42 16.01
C GLY A 74 -11.61 -16.94 17.40
N GLU A 75 -10.60 -17.61 17.96
CA GLU A 75 -9.98 -17.26 19.25
C GLU A 75 -9.25 -15.91 19.24
N GLU A 76 -8.69 -15.49 18.08
CA GLU A 76 -8.02 -14.20 17.93
C GLU A 76 -9.03 -13.07 17.82
N ILE A 77 -10.19 -13.34 17.19
CA ILE A 77 -11.32 -12.41 17.11
C ILE A 77 -11.91 -12.18 18.49
N GLU A 78 -12.16 -13.26 19.25
CA GLU A 78 -12.68 -13.16 20.63
C GLU A 78 -11.72 -12.38 21.55
N ARG A 79 -10.41 -12.55 21.39
CA ARG A 79 -9.41 -11.80 22.17
C ARG A 79 -9.40 -10.32 21.80
N ALA A 80 -9.45 -9.98 20.52
CA ALA A 80 -9.48 -8.59 20.06
C ALA A 80 -10.75 -7.86 20.54
N LEU A 81 -11.91 -8.53 20.50
CA LEU A 81 -13.16 -7.98 21.04
C LEU A 81 -13.10 -7.80 22.57
N ALA A 82 -12.40 -8.67 23.30
CA ALA A 82 -12.24 -8.54 24.75
C ALA A 82 -11.27 -7.42 25.17
N GLU A 83 -10.27 -7.10 24.35
CA GLU A 83 -9.32 -6.01 24.62
C GLU A 83 -9.89 -4.61 24.34
N GLU A 84 -10.85 -4.48 23.42
CA GLU A 84 -11.48 -3.19 23.10
C GLU A 84 -12.41 -2.68 24.23
N ASP A 85 -12.87 -3.58 25.12
CA ASP A 85 -13.72 -3.27 26.28
C ASP A 85 -12.91 -3.09 27.59
N ALA A 86 -11.58 -3.09 27.53
CA ALA A 86 -10.75 -2.80 28.71
C ALA A 86 -10.55 -1.28 28.86
N PRO A 87 -11.12 -0.61 29.90
CA PRO A 87 -10.86 0.80 30.13
C PRO A 87 -9.37 1.00 30.40
N ALA A 88 -8.73 1.85 29.61
CA ALA A 88 -7.33 2.22 29.74
C ALA A 88 -7.03 2.75 31.16
N THR A 89 -6.59 1.87 32.05
CA THR A 89 -6.07 2.27 33.36
C THR A 89 -4.68 2.86 33.15
N LEU A 90 -4.62 4.18 33.08
CA LEU A 90 -3.38 4.96 33.11
C LEU A 90 -2.64 4.69 34.43
N PRO A 91 -1.34 4.32 34.41
CA PRO A 91 -0.57 4.17 35.63
C PRO A 91 -0.27 5.55 36.24
N THR A 92 -0.83 5.84 37.41
CA THR A 92 -0.37 6.90 38.30
C THR A 92 0.86 6.42 39.05
N THR A 93 2.03 7.04 38.82
CA THR A 93 3.09 7.18 39.82
C THR A 93 3.86 8.46 39.56
#